data_AF-I4CYM0-F1
#
_entry.id   AF-I4CYM0-F1
#
_cell.length_a   1.000
_cell.length_b   1.000
_cell.length_c   1.000
_cell.angle_alpha   90.00
_cell.angle_beta   90.00
_cell.angle_gamma   90.00
#
_symmetry.space_group_name_H-M   'P 1'
#
loop_
_entity.id
_entity.type
_entity.pdbx_description
1 polymer ?
#
loop_
_entity_poly.entity_id
_entity_poly.type
_entity_poly.pdbx_seq_one_letter_code
_entity_poly.pdbx_strand_id
1 'polypeptide(L)'
;MKTRLIASADPERLETWVRYSAGLCRDCHATCCTLPVEVRIDDLIRLELVDAFERDEPAKNIAKRLSKAGIVEHFNHKHEIFTLTRLANGDCLYLDRKTRLCTVYAKRPDTCRNHPRIGPRPGYCAYRSKTAG
;
A
#
# COMPACT_ATOMS: atom_id res chain seq x y z
N MET A 1 -14.13 -25.63 14.23
CA MET A 1 -13.66 -24.30 14.70
C MET A 1 -14.82 -23.33 14.58
N LYS A 2 -15.19 -22.61 15.66
CA LYS A 2 -16.18 -21.52 15.55
C LYS A 2 -15.58 -20.42 14.69
N THR A 3 -16.12 -20.20 13.49
CA THR A 3 -15.80 -19.03 12.67
C THR A 3 -16.23 -17.80 13.45
N ARG A 4 -15.28 -17.08 14.07
CA ARG A 4 -15.57 -15.76 14.61
C ARG A 4 -15.84 -14.85 13.42
N LEU A 5 -17.08 -14.37 13.32
CA LEU A 5 -17.44 -13.33 12.37
C LEU A 5 -16.68 -12.06 12.77
N ILE A 6 -15.71 -11.67 11.94
CA ILE A 6 -14.93 -10.43 12.12
C ILE A 6 -15.63 -9.37 11.26
N ALA A 7 -16.10 -8.30 11.89
CA ALA A 7 -16.71 -7.19 11.18
C ALA A 7 -15.70 -6.55 10.21
N SER A 8 -16.16 -6.18 9.02
CA SER A 8 -15.36 -5.42 8.05
C SER A 8 -15.05 -4.04 8.62
N ALA A 9 -13.77 -3.67 8.61
CA ALA A 9 -13.31 -2.37 9.04
C ALA A 9 -13.66 -1.28 8.01
N ASP A 10 -13.75 -0.04 8.49
CA ASP A 10 -13.74 1.16 7.67
C ASP A 10 -12.29 1.71 7.62
N PRO A 11 -11.61 1.73 6.46
CA PRO A 11 -10.25 2.23 6.29
C PRO A 11 -10.05 3.63 6.85
N GLU A 12 -11.07 4.50 6.77
CA GLU A 12 -10.99 5.89 7.23
C GLU A 12 -11.25 6.04 8.74
N ARG A 13 -11.71 4.99 9.41
CA ARG A 13 -12.01 4.98 10.85
C ARG A 13 -11.13 4.00 11.59
N LEU A 14 -9.98 4.48 12.07
CA LEU A 14 -8.94 3.66 12.70
C LEU A 14 -9.46 2.81 13.86
N GLU A 15 -10.45 3.28 14.63
CA GLU A 15 -11.05 2.55 15.74
C GLU A 15 -11.74 1.25 15.32
N THR A 16 -12.22 1.18 14.07
CA THR A 16 -12.87 -0.02 13.50
C THR A 16 -11.88 -1.08 13.03
N TRP A 17 -10.59 -0.74 12.92
CA TRP A 17 -9.57 -1.67 12.48
C TRP A 17 -9.41 -2.78 13.52
N VAL A 18 -9.19 -4.00 13.02
CA VAL A 18 -9.13 -5.20 13.87
C VAL A 18 -7.70 -5.55 14.20
N ARG A 19 -7.46 -6.11 15.39
CA ARG A 19 -6.11 -6.58 15.78
C ARG A 19 -5.65 -7.61 14.75
N TYR A 20 -4.45 -7.41 14.21
CA TYR A 20 -3.94 -8.27 13.16
C TYR A 20 -3.67 -9.68 13.65
N SER A 21 -3.99 -10.66 12.81
CA SER A 21 -3.50 -12.03 12.90
C SER A 21 -3.22 -12.55 11.49
N ALA A 22 -2.26 -13.45 11.34
CA ALA A 22 -1.84 -13.97 10.02
C ALA A 22 -2.99 -14.62 9.22
N GLY A 23 -4.04 -15.08 9.91
CA GLY A 23 -5.23 -15.65 9.27
C GLY A 23 -6.06 -14.65 8.47
N LEU A 24 -6.03 -13.36 8.82
CA LEU A 24 -6.87 -12.33 8.20
C LEU A 24 -6.60 -12.17 6.70
N CYS A 25 -5.36 -12.36 6.24
CA CYS A 25 -5.03 -12.15 4.83
C CYS A 25 -5.61 -13.24 3.91
N ARG A 26 -6.10 -14.37 4.45
CA ARG A 26 -6.58 -15.51 3.64
C ARG A 26 -7.89 -15.20 2.90
N ASP A 27 -8.78 -14.46 3.53
CA ASP A 27 -10.12 -14.09 3.03
C ASP A 27 -10.33 -12.57 2.94
N CYS A 28 -9.27 -11.77 3.13
CA CYS A 28 -9.32 -10.32 2.98
C CYS A 28 -9.45 -9.89 1.51
N HIS A 29 -10.18 -8.81 1.25
CA HIS A 29 -10.31 -8.15 -0.05
C HIS A 29 -9.07 -7.33 -0.46
N ALA A 30 -7.90 -7.66 0.07
CA ALA A 30 -6.64 -6.93 -0.11
C ALA A 30 -6.75 -5.43 0.25
N THR A 31 -7.47 -5.09 1.33
CA THR A 31 -7.70 -3.69 1.73
C THR A 31 -6.42 -2.90 2.01
N CYS A 32 -5.33 -3.56 2.42
CA CYS A 32 -4.04 -2.86 2.56
C CYS A 32 -3.53 -2.29 1.22
N CYS A 33 -3.92 -2.88 0.09
CA CYS A 33 -3.64 -2.38 -1.25
C CYS A 33 -4.66 -1.31 -1.71
N THR A 34 -5.55 -0.83 -0.86
CA THR A 34 -6.41 0.35 -1.14
C THR A 34 -6.05 1.56 -0.26
N LEU A 35 -5.13 1.37 0.69
CA LEU A 35 -4.58 2.43 1.52
C LEU A 35 -3.51 3.21 0.73
N PRO A 36 -3.25 4.49 1.07
CA PRO A 36 -2.10 5.21 0.52
C PRO A 36 -0.79 4.46 0.76
N VAL A 37 0.00 4.27 -0.29
CA VAL A 37 1.31 3.62 -0.19
C VAL A 37 2.40 4.68 -0.32
N GLU A 38 2.89 5.12 0.81
CA GLU A 38 4.04 6.02 0.92
C GLU A 38 5.34 5.25 0.74
N VAL A 39 6.25 5.77 -0.09
CA VAL A 39 7.51 5.12 -0.45
C VAL A 39 8.65 6.14 -0.46
N ARG A 40 9.88 5.67 -0.21
CA ARG A 40 11.12 6.46 -0.34
C ARG A 40 11.91 6.03 -1.58
N ILE A 41 13.03 6.71 -1.86
CA ILE A 41 13.88 6.41 -3.03
C ILE A 41 14.32 4.94 -3.11
N ASP A 42 14.69 4.32 -1.97
CA ASP A 42 15.09 2.91 -1.95
C ASP A 42 13.94 1.95 -2.28
N ASP A 43 12.70 2.31 -1.96
CA ASP A 43 11.52 1.56 -2.39
C ASP A 43 11.30 1.68 -3.90
N LEU A 44 11.49 2.88 -4.47
CA LEU A 44 11.39 3.10 -5.91
C LEU A 44 12.45 2.30 -6.68
N ILE A 45 13.67 2.24 -6.15
CA ILE A 45 14.76 1.40 -6.69
C ILE A 45 14.40 -0.09 -6.58
N ARG A 46 13.87 -0.51 -5.43
CA ARG A 46 13.41 -1.89 -5.23
C ARG A 46 12.28 -2.30 -6.18
N LEU A 47 11.40 -1.35 -6.50
CA LEU A 47 10.34 -1.50 -7.49
C LEU A 47 10.86 -1.39 -8.95
N GLU A 48 12.14 -1.11 -9.14
CA GLU A 48 12.80 -0.91 -10.44
C GLU A 48 12.19 0.24 -11.26
N LEU A 49 11.69 1.27 -10.57
CA LEU A 49 11.13 2.49 -11.19
C LEU A 49 12.19 3.57 -11.41
N VAL A 50 13.30 3.43 -10.69
CA VAL A 50 14.38 4.39 -10.52
C VAL A 50 15.67 3.60 -10.38
N ASP A 51 16.76 4.09 -10.95
CA ASP A 51 18.08 3.48 -10.80
C ASP A 51 18.74 3.86 -9.46
N ALA A 52 19.62 3.00 -8.96
CA ALA A 52 20.45 3.27 -7.81
C ALA A 52 21.30 4.55 -7.92
N PHE A 53 21.72 4.97 -9.12
CA PHE A 53 22.47 6.21 -9.32
C PHE A 53 21.60 7.47 -9.15
N GLU A 54 20.28 7.35 -9.30
CA GLU A 54 19.36 8.50 -9.17
C GLU A 54 19.16 8.90 -7.69
N ARG A 55 19.80 8.23 -6.72
CA ARG A 55 19.74 8.62 -5.29
C ARG A 55 20.24 10.04 -5.04
N ASP A 56 21.23 10.47 -5.82
CA ASP A 56 21.82 11.80 -5.68
C ASP A 56 21.09 12.85 -6.53
N GLU A 57 20.08 12.44 -7.32
CA GLU A 57 19.23 13.38 -8.04
C GLU A 57 18.20 14.06 -7.13
N PRO A 58 17.83 15.32 -7.39
CA PRO A 58 16.76 15.97 -6.65
C PRO A 58 15.45 15.17 -6.73
N ALA A 59 14.93 14.70 -5.59
CA ALA A 59 13.73 13.87 -5.51
C ALA A 59 12.50 14.48 -6.23
N LYS A 60 12.43 15.81 -6.30
CA LYS A 60 11.40 16.55 -7.05
C LYS A 60 11.40 16.24 -8.55
N ASN A 61 12.56 16.02 -9.16
CA ASN A 61 12.66 15.69 -10.58
C ASN A 61 12.14 14.27 -10.86
N ILE A 62 12.52 13.32 -10.00
CA ILE A 62 12.01 11.95 -10.01
C ILE A 62 10.49 11.96 -9.83
N ALA A 63 9.98 12.72 -8.85
CA ALA A 63 8.54 12.85 -8.61
C ALA A 63 7.79 13.34 -9.84
N LYS A 64 8.27 14.41 -10.51
CA LYS A 64 7.65 14.92 -11.75
C LYS A 64 7.63 13.86 -12.85
N ARG A 65 8.73 13.14 -13.05
CA ARG A 65 8.83 12.06 -14.05
C ARG A 65 7.83 10.94 -13.75
N LEU A 66 7.78 10.46 -12.52
CA LEU A 66 6.90 9.37 -12.12
C LEU A 66 5.42 9.77 -12.06
N SER A 67 5.10 11.02 -11.71
CA SER A 67 3.73 11.54 -11.81
C SER A 67 3.25 11.62 -13.25
N LYS A 68 4.11 12.05 -14.19
CA LYS A 68 3.78 12.04 -15.63
C LYS A 68 3.55 10.62 -16.15
N ALA A 69 4.25 9.63 -15.61
CA ALA A 69 4.05 8.21 -15.90
C ALA A 69 2.82 7.59 -15.19
N GLY A 70 2.11 8.35 -14.35
CA GLY A 70 0.96 7.86 -13.59
C GLY A 70 1.31 6.93 -12.43
N ILE A 71 2.56 6.90 -11.98
CA ILE A 71 3.05 5.99 -10.93
C ILE A 71 2.97 6.64 -9.54
N VAL A 72 3.16 7.95 -9.46
CA VAL A 72 3.11 8.73 -8.22
C VAL A 72 1.97 9.76 -8.28
N GLU A 73 1.02 9.69 -7.35
CA GLU A 73 -0.10 10.64 -7.26
C GLU A 73 0.22 11.88 -6.42
N HIS A 74 1.17 11.77 -5.49
CA HIS A 74 1.54 12.86 -4.59
C HIS A 74 3.01 12.77 -4.17
N PHE A 75 3.65 13.92 -3.95
CA PHE A 75 5.03 14.01 -3.45
C PHE A 75 5.13 15.03 -2.32
N ASN A 76 5.58 14.58 -1.14
CA ASN A 76 5.89 15.43 -0.01
C ASN A 76 7.34 15.92 -0.10
N HIS A 77 7.51 17.18 -0.47
CA HIS A 77 8.85 17.78 -0.65
C HIS A 77 9.66 17.91 0.64
N LYS A 78 9.00 18.07 1.80
CA LYS A 78 9.69 18.27 3.08
C LYS A 78 10.38 16.98 3.55
N HIS A 79 9.76 15.84 3.28
CA HIS A 79 10.21 14.53 3.78
C HIS A 79 10.71 13.60 2.67
N GLU A 80 10.63 14.05 1.41
CA GLU A 80 10.96 13.28 0.21
C GLU A 80 10.23 11.93 0.15
N ILE A 81 8.92 12.00 0.40
CA ILE A 81 8.03 10.83 0.38
C ILE A 81 7.17 10.90 -0.87
N PHE A 82 7.14 9.80 -1.62
CA PHE A 82 6.29 9.62 -2.79
C PHE A 82 5.08 8.79 -2.39
N THR A 83 3.90 9.12 -2.89
CA THR A 83 2.70 8.29 -2.71
C THR A 83 2.38 7.62 -4.05
N LEU A 84 2.40 6.29 -4.08
CA LEU A 84 2.04 5.53 -5.28
C LEU A 84 0.58 5.80 -5.66
N THR A 85 0.32 5.85 -6.96
CA THR A 85 -1.01 6.08 -7.51
C THR A 85 -2.00 5.02 -7.06
N ARG A 86 -3.18 5.49 -6.65
CA ARG A 86 -4.41 4.70 -6.57
C ARG A 86 -5.25 4.97 -7.80
N LEU A 87 -5.82 3.91 -8.35
CA LEU A 87 -6.76 3.96 -9.45
C LEU A 87 -8.07 4.61 -8.99
N ALA A 88 -8.95 4.95 -9.95
CA ALA A 88 -10.23 5.60 -9.64
C ALA A 88 -11.13 4.79 -8.67
N ASN A 89 -10.93 3.48 -8.57
CA ASN A 89 -11.63 2.61 -7.63
C ASN A 89 -10.94 2.48 -6.26
N GLY A 90 -9.88 3.25 -6.01
CA GLY A 90 -9.10 3.25 -4.77
C GLY A 90 -8.01 2.18 -4.68
N ASP A 91 -7.89 1.28 -5.66
CA ASP A 91 -6.86 0.24 -5.66
C ASP A 91 -5.47 0.81 -5.98
N CYS A 92 -4.44 0.32 -5.30
CA CYS A 92 -3.05 0.54 -5.67
C CYS A 92 -2.80 0.08 -7.12
N LEU A 93 -1.98 0.84 -7.86
CA LEU A 93 -1.65 0.55 -9.26
C LEU A 93 -1.05 -0.87 -9.50
N TYR A 94 -0.50 -1.49 -8.46
CA TYR A 94 0.06 -2.85 -8.50
C TYR A 94 -0.88 -3.95 -7.98
N LEU A 95 -2.15 -3.65 -7.76
CA LEU A 95 -3.13 -4.67 -7.37
C LEU A 95 -3.77 -5.29 -8.60
N ASP A 96 -3.61 -6.60 -8.77
CA ASP A 96 -4.26 -7.30 -9.87
C ASP A 96 -5.78 -7.32 -9.67
N ARG A 97 -6.51 -6.84 -10.68
CA ARG A 97 -7.96 -6.62 -10.59
C ARG A 97 -8.76 -7.91 -10.45
N LYS A 98 -8.24 -9.06 -10.89
CA LYS A 98 -8.95 -10.35 -10.88
C LYS A 98 -8.61 -11.15 -9.63
N THR A 99 -7.33 -11.36 -9.38
CA THR A 99 -6.83 -12.21 -8.29
C THR A 99 -6.82 -11.48 -6.95
N ARG A 100 -6.86 -10.14 -6.94
CA ARG A 100 -6.66 -9.29 -5.76
C ARG A 100 -5.32 -9.57 -5.07
N LEU A 101 -4.30 -9.92 -5.85
CA LEU A 101 -2.92 -10.11 -5.39
C LEU A 101 -2.03 -8.99 -5.91
N CYS A 102 -1.02 -8.61 -5.12
CA CYS A 102 -0.04 -7.61 -5.54
C CYS A 102 0.86 -8.20 -6.63
N THR A 103 0.94 -7.52 -7.78
CA THR A 103 1.74 -7.95 -8.95
C THR A 103 3.25 -7.82 -8.71
N VAL A 104 3.66 -7.00 -7.73
CA VAL A 104 5.08 -6.80 -7.35
C VAL A 104 5.39 -7.40 -5.98
N TYR A 105 4.75 -8.52 -5.60
CA TYR A 105 4.79 -9.07 -4.24
C TYR A 105 6.20 -9.20 -3.62
N ALA A 106 7.18 -9.66 -4.41
CA ALA A 106 8.57 -9.81 -3.98
C ALA A 106 9.30 -8.47 -3.79
N LYS A 107 8.97 -7.48 -4.63
CA LYS A 107 9.56 -6.14 -4.68
C LYS A 107 8.79 -5.10 -3.87
N ARG A 108 7.79 -5.52 -3.09
CA ARG A 108 6.94 -4.63 -2.32
C ARG A 108 7.75 -3.62 -1.50
N PRO A 109 7.29 -2.35 -1.44
CA PRO A 109 7.93 -1.34 -0.63
C PRO A 109 7.81 -1.68 0.85
N ASP A 110 8.64 -1.04 1.67
CA ASP A 110 8.69 -1.31 3.11
C ASP A 110 7.35 -1.01 3.80
N THR A 111 6.61 0.00 3.35
CA THR A 111 5.22 0.28 3.76
C THR A 111 4.32 -0.95 3.64
N CYS A 112 4.37 -1.66 2.50
CA CYS A 112 3.55 -2.84 2.25
C CYS A 112 4.10 -4.09 2.96
N ARG A 113 5.43 -4.26 3.00
CA ARG A 113 6.09 -5.43 3.59
C ARG A 113 5.93 -5.47 5.10
N ASN A 114 5.95 -4.30 5.74
CA ASN A 114 5.89 -4.17 7.19
C ASN A 114 4.47 -3.88 7.69
N HIS A 115 3.47 -3.66 6.84
CA HIS A 115 2.09 -3.54 7.29
C HIS A 115 1.59 -4.86 7.92
N PRO A 116 0.89 -4.84 9.07
CA PRO A 116 0.45 -3.68 9.85
C PRO A 116 1.34 -3.31 11.03
N ARG A 117 2.59 -3.80 11.13
CA ARG A 117 3.54 -3.35 12.16
C ARG A 117 3.79 -1.84 12.06
N ILE A 118 3.70 -1.30 10.85
CA ILE A 118 3.70 0.14 10.57
C ILE A 118 2.38 0.57 9.91
N GLY A 119 2.08 1.86 9.99
CA GLY A 119 0.86 2.47 9.44
C GLY A 119 0.15 3.36 10.45
N PRO A 120 -1.07 3.83 10.14
CA PRO A 120 -1.79 4.78 10.98
C PRO A 120 -2.27 4.19 12.31
N ARG A 121 -2.44 2.85 12.39
CA ARG A 121 -2.71 2.14 13.64
C ARG A 121 -1.84 0.87 13.75
N PRO A 122 -0.61 0.98 14.27
CA PRO A 122 0.31 -0.14 14.38
C PRO A 122 -0.28 -1.37 15.10
N GLY A 123 -0.13 -2.55 14.50
CA GLY A 123 -0.67 -3.82 15.00
C GLY A 123 -2.14 -4.09 14.64
N TYR A 124 -2.81 -3.17 13.95
CA TYR A 124 -4.20 -3.29 13.52
C TYR A 124 -4.33 -3.22 12.00
N CYS A 125 -5.32 -3.90 11.44
CA CYS A 125 -5.54 -4.03 10.01
C CYS A 125 -6.94 -3.54 9.63
N ALA A 126 -7.03 -2.81 8.51
CA ALA A 126 -8.29 -2.44 7.85
C ALA A 126 -8.96 -3.64 7.15
N TYR A 127 -9.00 -4.80 7.80
CA TYR A 127 -9.52 -6.03 7.22
C TYR A 127 -10.96 -5.85 6.71
N ARG A 128 -11.22 -6.26 5.48
CA ARG A 128 -12.57 -6.42 4.92
C ARG A 128 -12.65 -7.80 4.28
N SER A 129 -13.67 -8.58 4.63
CA SER A 129 -13.85 -9.91 4.04
C SER A 129 -14.23 -9.82 2.56
N LYS A 130 -13.72 -10.73 1.72
CA LYS A 130 -14.17 -10.90 0.32
C LYS A 130 -15.65 -11.24 0.21
N THR A 131 -16.20 -11.88 1.24
CA THR A 131 -17.58 -12.42 1.25
C THR A 131 -18.58 -11.43 1.84
N ALA A 132 -18.13 -10.29 2.38
CA ALA A 132 -19.01 -9.28 3.00
C ALA A 132 -19.60 -8.29 1.99
N GLY A 133 -19.80 -8.72 0.74
CA GLY A 133 -20.41 -7.96 -0.35
C GLY A 133 -21.87 -8.32 -0.53
#